data_AF-A0A958JSI5-F1
#
_entry.id   AF-A0A958JSI5-F1
#
_cell.length_a   1.000
_cell.length_b   1.000
_cell.length_c   1.000
_cell.angle_alpha   90.00
_cell.angle_beta   90.00
_cell.angle_gamma   90.00
#
_symmetry.space_group_name_H-M   'P 1'
#
loop_
_entity.id
_entity.type
_entity.pdbx_description
1 polymer ?
#
loop_
_entity_poly.entity_id
_entity_poly.type
_entity_poly.pdbx_seq_one_letter_code
_entity_poly.pdbx_strand_id
1 'polypeptide(L)'
;MILSVRRPSIVPTGGSSIAGGNQLNSLEKRGSFQDALSGAQQALKVPRDPFQAMKVLTERVTSGAQMKPRELLMFQIRAGEYGMTVELVSKVAESGSSSLRRLQNQG
;
A
#
# COMPACT_ATOMS: atom_id res chain seq x y z
N MET A 1 18.10 -19.80 55.09
CA MET A 1 16.64 -20.10 55.07
C MET A 1 16.09 -19.50 53.78
N ILE A 2 15.68 -20.35 52.84
CA ILE A 2 15.37 -19.96 51.45
C ILE A 2 13.88 -19.56 51.38
N LEU A 3 13.60 -18.33 50.96
CA LEU A 3 12.25 -17.79 50.84
C LEU A 3 11.65 -18.22 49.48
N SER A 4 10.87 -19.31 49.48
CA SER A 4 10.18 -19.83 48.30
C SER A 4 8.98 -18.96 47.93
N VAL A 5 9.11 -18.22 46.83
CA VAL A 5 8.02 -17.46 46.21
C VAL A 5 7.05 -18.44 45.55
N ARG A 6 5.83 -18.57 46.12
CA ARG A 6 4.73 -19.39 45.58
C ARG A 6 4.19 -18.76 44.29
N ARG A 7 4.30 -19.49 43.17
CA ARG A 7 3.59 -19.17 41.92
C ARG A 7 2.09 -19.50 42.08
N PRO A 8 1.16 -18.65 41.63
CA PRO A 8 -0.25 -19.01 41.60
C PRO A 8 -0.52 -20.10 40.55
N SER A 9 -1.21 -21.12 41.02
CA SER A 9 -1.69 -22.31 40.31
C SER A 9 -2.76 -21.91 39.28
N ILE A 10 -2.58 -22.40 38.05
CA ILE A 10 -3.55 -22.26 36.96
C ILE A 10 -4.68 -23.26 37.22
N VAL A 11 -5.89 -22.76 37.46
CA VAL A 11 -7.10 -23.56 37.62
C VAL A 11 -7.57 -24.06 36.24
N PRO A 12 -7.89 -25.36 36.08
CA PRO A 12 -8.40 -25.89 34.82
C PRO A 12 -9.93 -25.74 34.76
N THR A 13 -10.43 -24.87 33.89
CA THR A 13 -11.82 -24.89 33.45
C THR A 13 -11.90 -25.62 32.11
N GLY A 14 -12.44 -26.83 32.14
CA GLY A 14 -12.69 -27.62 30.95
C GLY A 14 -13.77 -27.02 30.05
N GLY A 15 -13.76 -27.45 28.79
CA GLY A 15 -14.95 -27.51 27.96
C GLY A 15 -15.19 -26.35 27.01
N SER A 16 -14.24 -26.08 26.11
CA SER A 16 -14.57 -25.68 24.74
C SER A 16 -13.43 -26.14 23.83
N SER A 17 -13.63 -27.28 23.19
CA SER A 17 -12.77 -27.76 22.10
C SER A 17 -12.65 -26.67 21.05
N ILE A 18 -11.54 -25.94 21.03
CA ILE A 18 -11.14 -25.14 19.87
C ILE A 18 -10.62 -26.13 18.83
N ALA A 19 -11.55 -26.89 18.25
CA ALA A 19 -11.39 -27.45 16.92
C ALA A 19 -11.36 -26.26 15.95
N GLY A 20 -10.17 -25.70 15.79
CA GLY A 20 -9.91 -24.54 14.95
C GLY A 20 -8.46 -24.47 14.50
N GLY A 21 -7.78 -25.62 14.48
CA GLY A 21 -6.58 -25.78 13.67
C GLY A 21 -6.97 -25.66 12.21
N ASN A 22 -7.03 -24.42 11.70
CA ASN A 22 -7.08 -24.09 10.27
C ASN A 22 -7.04 -22.57 9.97
N GLN A 23 -6.72 -21.67 10.90
CA GLN A 23 -6.57 -20.24 10.59
C GLN A 23 -5.14 -19.78 10.27
N LEU A 24 -4.13 -20.63 10.45
CA LEU A 24 -2.75 -20.34 10.00
C LEU A 24 -2.49 -20.75 8.54
N ASN A 25 -3.37 -21.55 7.93
CA ASN A 25 -3.25 -22.01 6.54
C ASN A 25 -3.86 -21.05 5.50
N SER A 26 -4.52 -19.96 5.90
CA SER A 26 -5.04 -18.98 4.92
C SER A 26 -3.98 -17.98 4.44
N LEU A 27 -2.75 -18.03 4.97
CA LEU A 27 -1.60 -17.27 4.47
C LEU A 27 -0.90 -17.94 3.27
N GLU A 28 -1.30 -19.16 2.89
CA GLU A 28 -0.75 -19.90 1.74
C GLU A 28 -1.34 -19.47 0.38
N LYS A 29 -2.34 -18.59 0.34
CA LYS A 29 -2.69 -17.86 -0.90
C LYS A 29 -1.96 -16.53 -0.94
N ARG A 30 -0.63 -16.55 -0.96
CA ARG A 30 0.15 -15.41 -1.44
C ARG A 30 -0.06 -15.30 -2.96
N GLY A 31 -1.23 -14.80 -3.36
CA GLY A 31 -1.34 -14.14 -4.66
C GLY A 31 -0.25 -13.08 -4.73
N SER A 32 0.30 -12.84 -5.92
CA SER A 32 1.35 -11.84 -6.05
C SER A 32 0.86 -10.50 -5.48
N PHE A 33 1.77 -9.67 -4.96
CA PHE A 33 1.40 -8.32 -4.50
C PHE A 33 0.58 -7.57 -5.57
N GLN A 34 0.91 -7.82 -6.84
CA GLN A 34 0.21 -7.30 -8.00
C GLN A 34 -1.26 -7.77 -8.10
N ASP A 35 -1.52 -9.05 -7.82
CA ASP A 35 -2.88 -9.62 -7.83
C ASP A 35 -3.72 -9.07 -6.67
N ALA A 36 -3.12 -8.99 -5.48
CA ALA A 36 -3.77 -8.42 -4.30
C ALA A 36 -4.10 -6.93 -4.50
N LEU A 37 -3.18 -6.18 -5.10
CA LEU A 37 -3.35 -4.77 -5.43
C LEU A 37 -4.45 -4.58 -6.49
N SER A 38 -4.46 -5.42 -7.53
CA SER A 38 -5.46 -5.38 -8.60
C SER A 38 -6.86 -5.72 -8.08
N GLY A 39 -6.97 -6.74 -7.22
CA GLY A 39 -8.24 -7.10 -6.56
C GLY A 39 -8.74 -6.00 -5.62
N ALA A 40 -7.85 -5.36 -4.86
CA ALA A 40 -8.20 -4.23 -4.02
C ALA A 40 -8.69 -3.01 -4.82
N GLN A 41 -8.08 -2.75 -5.99
CA GLN A 41 -8.48 -1.65 -6.87
C GLN A 41 -9.88 -1.83 -7.45
N GLN A 42 -10.21 -3.04 -7.92
CA GLN A 42 -11.55 -3.34 -8.41
C GLN A 42 -12.60 -3.17 -7.31
N ALA A 43 -12.28 -3.60 -6.08
CA ALA A 43 -13.19 -3.46 -4.95
C ALA A 43 -13.39 -2.01 -4.48
N LEU A 44 -12.35 -1.18 -4.57
CA LEU A 44 -12.35 0.20 -4.03
C LEU A 44 -12.66 1.27 -5.08
N LYS A 45 -12.86 0.90 -6.35
CA LYS A 45 -13.13 1.81 -7.48
C LYS A 45 -12.10 2.94 -7.61
N VAL A 46 -10.86 2.69 -7.20
CA VAL A 46 -9.75 3.64 -7.39
C VAL A 46 -9.21 3.47 -8.81
N PRO A 47 -9.07 4.56 -9.60
CA PRO A 47 -8.54 4.48 -10.96
C PRO A 47 -7.16 3.81 -11.01
N ARG A 48 -6.90 3.07 -12.08
CA ARG A 48 -5.59 2.44 -12.32
C ARG A 48 -4.54 3.47 -12.75
N ASP A 49 -4.97 4.44 -13.56
CA ASP A 49 -4.11 5.53 -14.00
C ASP A 49 -3.75 6.44 -12.80
N PRO A 50 -2.46 6.64 -12.51
CA PRO A 50 -2.02 7.43 -11.37
C PRO A 50 -2.52 8.88 -11.40
N PHE A 51 -2.57 9.50 -12.58
CA PHE A 51 -3.03 10.88 -12.72
C PHE A 51 -4.54 11.02 -12.45
N GLN A 52 -5.36 10.15 -13.03
CA GLN A 52 -6.79 10.08 -12.75
C GLN A 52 -7.06 9.76 -11.27
N ALA A 53 -6.28 8.89 -10.65
CA ALA A 53 -6.40 8.59 -9.23
C ALA A 53 -6.15 9.85 -8.37
N MET A 54 -5.16 10.68 -8.72
CA MET A 54 -4.91 11.95 -8.02
C MET A 54 -6.02 12.97 -8.23
N LYS A 55 -6.61 13.02 -9.44
CA LYS A 55 -7.78 13.87 -9.71
C LYS A 55 -8.97 13.48 -8.84
N VAL A 56 -9.31 12.19 -8.79
CA VAL A 56 -10.41 11.67 -7.96
C VAL A 56 -10.14 11.90 -6.47
N LEU A 57 -8.90 11.70 -6.01
CA LEU A 57 -8.51 12.02 -4.64
C LEU A 57 -8.76 13.50 -4.33
N THR A 58 -8.32 14.40 -5.22
CA THR A 58 -8.50 15.85 -5.06
C THR A 58 -9.98 16.20 -4.96
N GLU A 59 -10.83 15.68 -5.85
CA GLU A 59 -12.28 15.88 -5.82
C GLU A 59 -12.93 15.37 -4.53
N ARG A 60 -12.47 14.22 -4.00
CA ARG A 60 -12.98 13.67 -2.74
C ARG A 60 -12.55 14.47 -1.52
N VAL A 61 -11.32 14.95 -1.49
CA VAL A 61 -10.81 15.80 -0.41
C VAL A 61 -11.54 17.14 -0.42
N THR A 62 -11.72 17.78 -1.57
CA THR A 62 -12.38 19.08 -1.67
C THR A 62 -13.88 19.02 -1.41
N SER A 63 -14.53 17.90 -1.75
CA SER A 63 -15.94 17.66 -1.41
C SER A 63 -16.18 17.24 0.05
N GLY A 64 -15.13 16.98 0.83
CA GLY A 64 -15.26 16.48 2.20
C GLY A 64 -15.81 15.05 2.29
N ALA A 65 -15.71 14.28 1.19
CA ALA A 65 -16.21 12.91 1.16
C ALA A 65 -15.39 12.02 2.11
N GLN A 66 -16.09 11.21 2.92
CA GLN A 66 -15.41 10.24 3.78
C GLN A 66 -14.74 9.15 2.92
N MET A 67 -13.44 8.95 3.17
CA MET A 67 -12.65 7.92 2.50
C MET A 67 -12.30 6.81 3.47
N LYS A 68 -12.41 5.56 3.00
CA LYS A 68 -12.05 4.41 3.83
C LYS A 68 -10.53 4.31 3.94
N PRO A 69 -9.96 3.83 5.06
CA PRO A 69 -8.50 3.69 5.19
C PRO A 69 -7.83 2.87 4.08
N ARG A 70 -8.50 1.82 3.58
CA ARG A 70 -7.99 1.02 2.46
C ARG A 70 -7.97 1.79 1.15
N GLU A 71 -8.91 2.70 0.95
CA GLU A 71 -8.98 3.57 -0.23
C GLU A 71 -7.85 4.61 -0.20
N LEU A 72 -7.59 5.20 0.97
CA LEU A 72 -6.45 6.10 1.19
C LEU A 72 -5.11 5.42 0.89
N LEU A 73 -4.94 4.16 1.33
CA LEU A 73 -3.73 3.39 1.03
C LEU A 73 -3.55 3.15 -0.47
N MET A 74 -4.63 2.87 -1.20
CA MET A 74 -4.57 2.78 -2.67
C MET A 74 -4.19 4.11 -3.31
N PHE A 75 -4.79 5.22 -2.87
CA PHE A 75 -4.42 6.55 -3.36
C PHE A 75 -2.96 6.88 -3.05
N GLN A 76 -2.43 6.49 -1.88
CA GLN A 76 -1.03 6.69 -1.53
C GLN A 76 -0.09 5.92 -2.47
N ILE A 77 -0.40 4.66 -2.79
CA ILE A 77 0.37 3.88 -3.77
C ILE A 77 0.37 4.59 -5.13
N ARG A 78 -0.80 5.05 -5.58
CA ARG A 78 -0.92 5.80 -6.86
C ARG A 78 -0.17 7.13 -6.84
N ALA A 79 -0.16 7.83 -5.71
CA ALA A 79 0.61 9.06 -5.57
C ALA A 79 2.12 8.80 -5.73
N GLY A 80 2.62 7.69 -5.17
CA GLY A 80 4.01 7.25 -5.35
C GLY A 80 4.35 6.94 -6.81
N GLU A 81 3.48 6.20 -7.51
CA GLU A 81 3.64 5.91 -8.94
C GLU A 81 3.62 7.17 -9.82
N TYR A 82 2.73 8.12 -9.49
CA TYR A 82 2.65 9.40 -10.18
C TYR A 82 3.93 10.22 -9.98
N GLY A 83 4.42 10.34 -8.73
CA GLY A 83 5.67 11.04 -8.42
C GLY A 83 6.86 10.48 -9.19
N MET A 84 6.97 9.15 -9.26
CA MET A 84 8.02 8.47 -10.04
C MET A 84 7.94 8.79 -11.54
N THR A 85 6.73 8.83 -12.09
CA THR A 85 6.51 9.17 -13.51
C THR A 85 6.94 10.60 -13.81
N VAL A 86 6.56 11.56 -12.96
CA VAL A 86 6.96 12.96 -13.09
C VAL A 86 8.48 13.11 -12.99
N GLU A 87 9.12 12.39 -12.06
CA GLU A 87 10.57 12.42 -11.89
C GLU A 87 11.30 11.86 -13.14
N LEU A 88 10.83 10.74 -13.69
CA LEU A 88 11.40 10.15 -14.90
C LEU A 88 11.26 11.10 -16.10
N VAL A 89 10.09 11.69 -16.30
CA VAL A 89 9.86 12.67 -17.37
C VAL A 89 10.76 13.88 -17.20
N SER A 90 10.94 14.36 -15.97
CA SER A 90 11.83 15.50 -15.67
C SER A 90 13.29 15.17 -16.03
N LYS A 91 13.78 13.99 -15.64
CA LYS A 91 15.13 13.52 -15.98
C LYS A 91 15.34 13.39 -17.49
N VAL A 92 14.34 12.88 -18.22
CA VAL A 92 14.40 12.79 -19.70
C VAL A 92 14.44 14.18 -20.32
N ALA A 93 13.61 15.10 -19.85
CA ALA A 93 13.59 16.48 -20.33
C ALA A 93 14.94 17.19 -20.08
N GLU A 94 15.53 17.01 -18.89
CA GLU A 94 16.86 17.52 -18.56
C GLU A 94 17.96 16.92 -19.44
N SER A 95 17.90 15.60 -19.68
CA SER A 95 18.84 14.92 -20.59
C SER A 95 18.69 15.41 -22.04
N GLY A 96 17.47 15.66 -22.50
CA GLY A 96 17.21 16.22 -23.83
C GLY A 96 17.71 17.65 -23.96
N SER A 97 17.42 18.50 -22.97
CA SER A 97 17.86 19.90 -22.94
C SER A 97 19.39 20.01 -22.88
N SER A 98 20.04 19.20 -22.06
CA SER A 98 21.50 19.16 -21.96
C SER A 98 22.16 18.66 -23.25
N SER A 99 21.57 17.67 -23.92
CA SER A 99 22.06 17.18 -25.23
C SER A 99 21.91 18.24 -26.32
N LEU A 100 20.77 18.95 -26.36
CA LEU A 100 20.53 20.03 -27.31
C LEU A 100 21.51 21.20 -27.09
N ARG A 101 21.76 21.58 -25.84
CA ARG A 101 22.78 22.59 -25.50
C ARG A 101 24.19 22.19 -25.93
N ARG A 102 24.56 20.92 -25.79
CA ARG A 102 25.87 20.41 -26.26
C ARG A 102 26.00 20.50 -27.77
N LEU A 103 24.95 20.15 -28.52
CA LEU A 103 24.93 20.27 -29.98
C LEU A 103 25.00 21.73 -30.42
N GLN A 104 24.27 22.63 -29.75
CA GLN A 104 24.28 24.06 -30.06
C GLN A 104 25.63 24.74 -29.76
N ASN A 105 26.35 24.27 -28.74
CA ASN A 105 27.67 24.82 -28.40
C ASN A 105 28.84 24.19 -29.20
N GLN A 106 28.57 23.20 -30.05
CA GLN A 106 29.57 22.54 -30.92
C GLN A 106 29.48 22.95 -32.39
N GLY A 107 28.48 23.75 -32.77
CA GLY A 107 28.36 24.38 -34.09
C GLY A 107 28.66 25.88 -34.02
#